data_AF-A0A7C5PC18-F1
#
_entry.id   AF-A0A7C5PC18-F1
#
_cell.length_a   1.000
_cell.length_b   1.000
_cell.length_c   1.000
_cell.angle_alpha   90.00
_cell.angle_beta   90.00
_cell.angle_gamma   90.00
#
_symmetry.space_group_name_H-M   'P 1'
#
loop_
_entity.id
_entity.type
_entity.pdbx_description
1 polymer ?
#
loop_
_entity_poly.entity_id
_entity_poly.type
_entity_poly.pdbx_seq_one_letter_code
_entity_poly.pdbx_strand_id
1 'polypeptide(L)'
;MGPVVPLPAPAAVIDALEQVEVTHSAGERSGFQLRFKITAHSALNTLFLIAAGQNTSLGTPPLRVVLIVTLGGRPQPLFDGVATRMEVQAGQNDQPGSISVTGEDLTRVMDMLDFSGLPYPAMPIPARVALICAKYAAFGIVPLPIPELFPDVPIPLDRIPSHQGTDLAYIQELARKVGYVFYIEPGASPLTNIAYFGPEIKVGPPQPALNIDMDSHTNVESLNFNFDPTKGVLPVV
;
A
#
# COMPACT_ATOMS: atom_id res chain seq x y z
N MET A 1 3.12 -2.21 14.68
CA MET A 1 3.26 -3.51 14.00
C MET A 1 2.37 -4.53 14.70
N GLY A 2 1.77 -5.47 13.97
CA GLY A 2 0.94 -6.52 14.58
C GLY A 2 -0.11 -7.13 13.64
N PRO A 3 -0.90 -8.10 14.10
CA PRO A 3 -1.94 -8.74 13.31
C PRO A 3 -3.17 -7.83 13.19
N VAL A 4 -3.51 -7.39 11.97
CA VAL A 4 -4.65 -6.51 11.64
C VAL A 4 -4.60 -5.14 12.33
N VAL A 5 -4.68 -5.07 13.66
CA VAL A 5 -4.53 -3.82 14.44
C VAL A 5 -3.07 -3.72 14.92
N PRO A 6 -2.29 -2.77 14.41
CA PRO A 6 -0.89 -2.63 14.79
C PRO A 6 -0.78 -1.93 16.15
N LEU A 7 0.12 -2.42 17.00
CA LEU A 7 0.51 -1.72 18.24
C LEU A 7 1.81 -0.92 18.01
N PRO A 8 2.09 0.13 18.80
CA PRO A 8 3.38 0.81 18.76
C PRO A 8 4.53 -0.20 18.84
N ALA A 9 5.53 -0.04 17.98
CA ALA A 9 6.69 -0.92 18.01
C ALA A 9 7.43 -0.75 19.35
N PRO A 10 7.92 -1.83 19.98
CA PRO A 10 8.74 -1.71 21.19
C PRO A 10 9.95 -0.80 20.97
N ALA A 11 10.42 -0.13 22.02
CA ALA A 11 11.56 0.80 21.94
C ALA A 11 12.79 0.16 21.26
N ALA A 12 13.11 -1.09 21.61
CA ALA A 12 14.20 -1.84 20.98
C ALA A 12 14.09 -2.01 19.45
N VAL A 13 12.87 -1.98 18.90
CA VAL A 13 12.66 -2.02 17.44
C VAL A 13 12.93 -0.66 16.82
N ILE A 14 12.48 0.41 17.47
CA ILE A 14 12.68 1.79 17.02
C ILE A 14 14.16 2.17 17.10
N ASP A 15 14.82 1.88 18.22
CA ASP A 15 16.24 2.20 18.45
C ASP A 15 17.18 1.48 17.48
N ALA A 16 16.73 0.35 16.94
CA ALA A 16 17.48 -0.43 15.97
C ALA A 16 17.18 -0.06 14.51
N LEU A 17 16.18 0.78 14.24
CA LEU A 17 15.81 1.17 12.88
C LEU A 17 16.87 2.12 12.30
N GLU A 18 17.54 1.69 11.23
CA GLU A 18 18.58 2.47 10.55
C GLU A 18 18.04 3.21 9.34
N GLN A 19 17.11 2.59 8.59
CA GLN A 19 16.60 3.13 7.34
C GLN A 19 15.14 2.79 7.13
N VAL A 20 14.40 3.76 6.58
CA VAL A 20 13.04 3.61 6.09
C VAL A 20 13.02 4.09 4.64
N GLU A 21 12.51 3.27 3.76
CA GLU A 21 12.25 3.61 2.36
C GLU A 21 10.78 3.31 2.06
N VAL A 22 10.10 4.26 1.42
CA VAL A 22 8.70 4.14 1.01
C VAL A 22 8.61 4.54 -0.45
N THR A 23 7.96 3.71 -1.25
CA THR A 23 7.68 3.97 -2.66
C THR A 23 6.18 3.95 -2.88
N HIS A 24 5.65 5.07 -3.39
CA HIS A 24 4.27 5.16 -3.85
C HIS A 24 4.24 5.03 -5.37
N SER A 25 3.44 4.08 -5.87
CA SER A 25 3.23 3.88 -7.31
C SER A 25 1.76 4.09 -7.67
N ALA A 26 1.53 4.57 -8.89
CA ALA A 26 0.21 4.62 -9.50
C ALA A 26 0.14 3.51 -10.54
N GLY A 27 -0.80 2.57 -10.38
CA GLY A 27 -0.97 1.43 -11.29
C GLY A 27 -0.16 0.19 -10.95
N GLU A 28 0.86 0.30 -10.09
CA GLU A 28 1.55 -0.84 -9.46
C GLU A 28 1.42 -0.79 -7.94
N ARG A 29 1.83 -1.86 -7.25
CA ARG A 29 1.79 -1.90 -5.78
C ARG A 29 2.78 -0.91 -5.20
N SER A 30 2.33 -0.16 -4.21
CA SER A 30 3.22 0.63 -3.37
C SER A 30 3.92 -0.30 -2.38
N GLY A 31 5.11 0.09 -1.92
CA GLY A 31 5.94 -0.76 -1.08
C GLY A 31 6.79 0.01 -0.08
N PHE A 32 7.31 -0.71 0.89
CA PHE A 32 8.24 -0.18 1.87
C PHE A 32 9.39 -1.14 2.13
N GLN A 33 10.52 -0.59 2.55
CA GLN A 33 11.64 -1.33 3.07
C GLN A 33 12.15 -0.69 4.37
N LEU A 34 12.32 -1.52 5.40
CA LEU A 34 12.91 -1.13 6.67
C LEU A 34 14.22 -1.88 6.85
N ARG A 35 15.28 -1.18 7.27
CA ARG A 35 16.54 -1.79 7.67
C ARG A 35 16.74 -1.59 9.17
N PHE A 36 17.03 -2.66 9.87
CA PHE A 36 17.33 -2.67 11.29
C PHE A 36 18.74 -3.19 11.54
N LYS A 37 19.42 -2.60 12.51
CA LYS A 37 20.70 -3.07 13.04
C LYS A 37 20.49 -4.22 14.02
N ILE A 38 21.27 -5.30 13.90
CA ILE A 38 21.24 -6.40 14.87
C ILE A 38 22.62 -6.72 15.44
N THR A 39 22.63 -7.03 16.74
CA THR A 39 23.78 -7.60 17.45
C THR A 39 23.42 -9.01 17.94
N ALA A 40 24.41 -9.80 18.32
CA ALA A 40 24.22 -11.20 18.74
C ALA A 40 23.23 -11.39 19.91
N HIS A 41 22.98 -10.34 20.71
CA HIS A 41 22.05 -10.34 21.84
C HIS A 41 20.81 -9.46 21.59
N SER A 42 20.44 -9.22 20.34
CA SER A 42 19.36 -8.30 20.00
C SER A 42 17.98 -8.84 20.38
N ALA A 43 17.17 -7.99 21.03
CA ALA A 43 15.75 -8.22 21.27
C ALA A 43 14.93 -8.29 19.96
N LEU A 44 15.53 -7.96 18.81
CA LEU A 44 14.90 -8.07 17.48
C LEU A 44 14.68 -9.52 17.02
N ASN A 45 15.26 -10.52 17.69
CA ASN A 45 14.92 -11.92 17.45
C ASN A 45 13.40 -12.18 17.60
N THR A 46 12.72 -11.38 18.45
CA THR A 46 11.27 -11.42 18.61
C THR A 46 10.52 -10.98 17.34
N LEU A 47 11.05 -10.04 16.55
CA LEU A 47 10.43 -9.62 15.29
C LEU A 47 10.40 -10.78 14.29
N PHE A 48 11.50 -11.54 14.22
CA PHE A 48 11.59 -12.75 13.40
C PHE A 48 10.63 -13.84 13.91
N LEU A 49 10.54 -14.08 15.22
CA LEU A 49 9.60 -15.06 15.78
C LEU A 49 8.14 -14.70 15.52
N ILE A 50 7.77 -13.41 15.65
CA ILE A 50 6.42 -12.93 15.36
C ILE A 50 6.13 -13.08 13.87
N ALA A 51 7.06 -12.67 13.00
CA ALA A 51 6.88 -12.78 11.56
C ALA A 51 6.83 -14.24 11.10
N ALA A 52 7.75 -15.09 11.54
CA ALA A 52 7.76 -16.51 11.22
C ALA A 52 6.51 -17.25 11.74
N GLY A 53 5.93 -16.80 12.86
CA GLY A 53 4.69 -17.35 13.41
C GLY A 53 3.40 -16.77 12.80
N GLN A 54 3.44 -15.59 12.19
CA GLN A 54 2.28 -14.89 11.63
C GLN A 54 2.25 -14.86 10.10
N ASN A 55 3.28 -15.38 9.43
CA ASN A 55 3.33 -15.37 7.98
C ASN A 55 2.74 -16.67 7.39
N THR A 56 1.72 -16.47 6.56
CA THR A 56 1.23 -17.37 5.49
C THR A 56 0.32 -18.55 5.88
N SER A 57 -0.73 -18.33 6.67
CA SER A 57 -1.87 -19.26 6.67
C SER A 57 -3.21 -18.51 6.61
N LEU A 58 -4.27 -19.22 6.16
CA LEU A 58 -5.66 -18.71 6.13
C LEU A 58 -6.15 -18.17 7.49
N GLY A 59 -5.50 -18.51 8.60
CA GLY A 59 -5.83 -18.06 9.96
C GLY A 59 -4.86 -17.06 10.59
N THR A 60 -3.74 -16.73 9.95
CA THR A 60 -2.74 -15.79 10.47
C THR A 60 -2.50 -14.65 9.47
N PRO A 61 -3.10 -13.46 9.68
CA PRO A 61 -2.90 -12.33 8.79
C PRO A 61 -1.42 -11.91 8.83
N PRO A 62 -0.86 -11.49 7.69
CA PRO A 62 0.54 -11.08 7.59
C PRO A 62 0.82 -9.91 8.56
N LEU A 63 2.08 -9.78 8.98
CA LEU A 63 2.51 -8.73 9.88
C LEU A 63 2.23 -7.35 9.28
N ARG A 64 1.25 -6.63 9.81
CA ARG A 64 0.93 -5.26 9.38
C ARG A 64 1.94 -4.28 9.95
N VAL A 65 2.45 -3.42 9.11
CA VAL A 65 3.42 -2.37 9.42
C VAL A 65 2.80 -1.03 9.00
N VAL A 66 2.77 -0.10 9.96
CA VAL A 66 2.29 1.27 9.73
C VAL A 66 3.44 2.20 10.07
N LEU A 67 3.78 3.05 9.12
CA LEU A 67 4.83 4.04 9.23
C LEU A 67 4.16 5.39 9.45
N ILE A 68 4.52 6.04 10.56
CA ILE A 68 3.99 7.35 10.96
C ILE A 68 5.19 8.21 11.31
N VAL A 69 5.29 9.39 10.70
CA VAL A 69 6.25 10.42 11.10
C VAL A 69 5.54 11.52 11.87
N THR A 70 6.24 12.15 12.80
CA THR A 70 5.69 13.31 13.50
C THR A 70 6.37 14.56 12.99
N LEU A 71 5.62 15.38 12.27
CA LEU A 71 6.09 16.67 11.72
C LEU A 71 5.32 17.80 12.39
N GLY A 72 6.03 18.75 13.00
CA GLY A 72 5.40 19.88 13.71
C GLY A 72 4.46 19.44 14.85
N GLY A 73 4.76 18.33 15.52
CA GLY A 73 3.92 17.78 16.60
C GLY A 73 2.64 17.08 16.13
N ARG A 74 2.44 16.89 14.82
CA ARG A 74 1.29 16.18 14.25
C ARG A 74 1.73 14.84 13.64
N PRO A 75 1.03 13.73 13.93
CA PRO A 75 1.30 12.46 13.28
C PRO A 75 0.85 12.51 11.82
N GLN A 76 1.74 12.14 10.91
CA GLN A 76 1.49 11.99 9.48
C GLN A 76 1.76 10.54 9.07
N PRO A 77 0.72 9.79 8.70
CA PRO A 77 0.91 8.46 8.13
C PRO A 77 1.69 8.54 6.82
N LEU A 78 2.78 7.79 6.71
CA LEU A 78 3.55 7.65 5.48
C LEU A 78 3.19 6.40 4.70
N PHE A 79 2.90 5.31 5.40
CA PHE A 79 2.63 4.04 4.76
C PHE A 79 1.84 3.11 5.68
N ASP A 80 1.00 2.28 5.06
CA ASP A 80 0.28 1.22 5.74
C ASP A 80 0.26 -0.01 4.83
N GLY A 81 0.80 -1.12 5.34
CA GLY A 81 0.96 -2.31 4.53
C GLY A 81 1.32 -3.53 5.35
N VAL A 82 1.73 -4.57 4.66
CA VAL A 82 2.02 -5.87 5.25
C VAL A 82 3.41 -6.33 4.82
N ALA A 83 4.18 -6.88 5.76
CA ALA A 83 5.49 -7.44 5.47
C ALA A 83 5.33 -8.67 4.56
N THR A 84 6.11 -8.72 3.48
CA THR A 84 6.08 -9.81 2.49
C THR A 84 7.40 -10.57 2.44
N ARG A 85 8.51 -9.92 2.83
CA ARG A 85 9.84 -10.54 2.83
C ARG A 85 10.67 -10.03 3.99
N MET A 86 11.46 -10.92 4.57
CA MET A 86 12.45 -10.60 5.58
C MET A 86 13.78 -11.25 5.24
N GLU A 87 14.85 -10.49 5.29
CA GLU A 87 16.19 -10.93 5.00
C GLU A 87 17.10 -10.59 6.17
N VAL A 88 17.94 -11.54 6.58
CA VAL A 88 18.89 -11.36 7.68
C VAL A 88 20.30 -11.47 7.10
N GLN A 89 21.11 -10.47 7.37
CA GLN A 89 22.52 -10.45 7.03
C GLN A 89 23.32 -10.48 8.33
N ALA A 90 24.11 -11.53 8.52
CA ALA A 90 24.99 -11.65 9.65
C ALA A 90 26.10 -10.59 9.60
N GLY A 91 26.49 -10.08 10.76
CA GLY A 91 27.63 -9.19 10.90
C GLY A 91 28.96 -9.92 10.65
N GLN A 92 29.98 -9.18 10.23
CA GLN A 92 31.35 -9.69 10.05
C GLN A 92 32.36 -8.70 10.65
N ASN A 93 33.52 -9.20 11.12
CA ASN A 93 34.63 -8.37 11.62
C ASN A 93 34.19 -7.33 12.67
N ASP A 94 33.48 -7.79 13.71
CA ASP A 94 32.88 -6.96 14.77
C ASP A 94 31.85 -5.91 14.31
N GLN A 95 31.48 -5.92 13.02
CA GLN A 95 30.37 -5.10 12.54
C GLN A 95 29.03 -5.77 12.89
N PRO A 96 28.04 -4.99 13.35
CA PRO A 96 26.68 -5.46 13.54
C PRO A 96 26.08 -6.01 12.24
N GLY A 97 25.21 -7.01 12.36
CA GLY A 97 24.42 -7.50 11.23
C GLY A 97 23.25 -6.57 10.94
N SER A 98 22.45 -6.93 9.93
CA SER A 98 21.21 -6.21 9.62
C SER A 98 20.04 -7.13 9.33
N ILE A 99 18.83 -6.66 9.62
CA ILE A 99 17.57 -7.25 9.19
C ILE A 99 16.91 -6.27 8.23
N SER A 100 16.55 -6.74 7.04
CA SER A 100 15.74 -5.99 6.08
C SER A 100 14.33 -6.56 6.05
N VAL A 101 13.32 -5.71 6.24
CA VAL A 101 11.90 -6.06 6.12
C VAL A 101 11.35 -5.33 4.90
N THR A 102 10.93 -6.08 3.89
CA THR A 102 10.18 -5.54 2.73
C THR A 102 8.71 -5.85 2.92
N GLY A 103 7.86 -4.90 2.55
CA GLY A 103 6.43 -5.13 2.47
C GLY A 103 5.76 -4.36 1.35
N GLU A 104 4.51 -4.70 1.15
CA GLU A 104 3.62 -4.12 0.15
C GLU A 104 2.45 -3.43 0.86
N ASP A 105 1.78 -2.51 0.16
CA ASP A 105 0.56 -1.89 0.67
C ASP A 105 -0.56 -2.91 0.95
N LEU A 106 -1.66 -2.43 1.53
CA LEU A 106 -2.79 -3.28 1.91
C LEU A 106 -3.51 -3.96 0.72
N THR A 107 -3.23 -3.57 -0.54
CA THR A 107 -3.75 -4.31 -1.70
C THR A 107 -3.20 -5.74 -1.73
N ARG A 108 -2.05 -6.00 -1.10
CA ARG A 108 -1.51 -7.36 -0.95
C ARG A 108 -2.48 -8.29 -0.22
N VAL A 109 -3.19 -7.80 0.80
CA VAL A 109 -4.18 -8.59 1.54
C VAL A 109 -5.40 -8.89 0.68
N MET A 110 -5.72 -8.00 -0.27
CA MET A 110 -6.80 -8.19 -1.25
C MET A 110 -6.48 -9.23 -2.32
N ASP A 111 -5.21 -9.64 -2.43
CA ASP A 111 -4.73 -10.60 -3.43
C ASP A 111 -4.43 -11.99 -2.86
N MET A 112 -4.86 -12.27 -1.63
CA MET A 112 -4.51 -13.54 -0.95
C MET A 112 -5.52 -14.66 -1.18
N LEU A 113 -6.78 -14.32 -1.46
CA LEU A 113 -7.88 -15.27 -1.55
C LEU A 113 -8.59 -15.14 -2.88
N ASP A 114 -8.88 -16.27 -3.50
CA ASP A 114 -9.72 -16.37 -4.68
C ASP A 114 -11.20 -16.39 -4.25
N PHE A 115 -11.99 -15.50 -4.83
CA PHE A 115 -13.42 -15.36 -4.57
C PHE A 115 -14.27 -15.63 -5.82
N SER A 116 -13.70 -16.29 -6.82
CA SER A 116 -14.37 -16.65 -8.07
C SER A 116 -15.75 -17.27 -7.82
N GLY A 117 -16.75 -16.76 -8.52
CA GLY A 117 -18.13 -17.24 -8.43
C GLY A 117 -19.02 -16.52 -7.41
N LEU A 118 -18.48 -15.64 -6.55
CA LEU A 118 -19.34 -14.79 -5.70
C LEU A 118 -20.25 -13.89 -6.57
N PRO A 119 -21.58 -13.92 -6.40
CA PRO A 119 -22.50 -13.16 -7.23
C PRO A 119 -22.70 -11.72 -6.75
N TYR A 120 -22.94 -10.80 -7.68
CA TYR A 120 -23.21 -9.38 -7.44
C TYR A 120 -24.55 -8.94 -8.05
N PRO A 121 -25.70 -9.35 -7.48
CA PRO A 121 -27.01 -9.04 -8.03
C PRO A 121 -27.32 -7.53 -7.93
N ALA A 122 -27.78 -6.94 -9.04
CA ALA A 122 -28.18 -5.53 -9.12
C ALA A 122 -27.09 -4.51 -8.71
N MET A 123 -25.81 -4.90 -8.80
CA MET A 123 -24.69 -4.03 -8.40
C MET A 123 -23.95 -3.47 -9.62
N PRO A 124 -23.93 -2.13 -9.83
CA PRO A 124 -23.00 -1.49 -10.75
C PRO A 124 -21.55 -1.62 -10.26
N ILE A 125 -20.58 -1.28 -11.11
CA ILE A 125 -19.14 -1.42 -10.82
C ILE A 125 -18.73 -0.73 -9.50
N PRO A 126 -19.05 0.56 -9.26
CA PRO A 126 -18.69 1.24 -8.00
C PRO A 126 -19.24 0.55 -6.75
N ALA A 127 -20.46 -0.01 -6.83
CA ALA A 127 -21.06 -0.74 -5.72
C ALA A 127 -20.33 -2.05 -5.41
N ARG A 128 -19.87 -2.77 -6.45
CA ARG A 128 -19.05 -3.98 -6.26
C ARG A 128 -17.72 -3.65 -5.61
N VAL A 129 -17.05 -2.59 -6.06
CA VAL A 129 -15.78 -2.14 -5.48
C VAL A 129 -15.95 -1.76 -4.01
N ALA A 130 -16.99 -0.98 -3.67
CA ALA A 130 -17.30 -0.63 -2.28
C ALA A 130 -17.53 -1.87 -1.41
N LEU A 131 -18.31 -2.84 -1.89
CA LEU A 131 -18.60 -4.07 -1.17
C LEU A 131 -17.35 -4.94 -0.97
N ILE A 132 -16.47 -5.00 -1.96
CA ILE A 132 -15.20 -5.72 -1.83
C ILE A 132 -14.31 -5.04 -0.78
N CYS A 133 -14.15 -3.72 -0.86
CA CYS A 133 -13.35 -2.95 0.10
C CYS A 133 -13.88 -3.08 1.54
N ALA A 134 -15.19 -3.17 1.72
CA ALA A 134 -15.82 -3.35 3.03
C ALA A 134 -15.35 -4.62 3.77
N LYS A 135 -14.93 -5.69 3.05
CA LYS A 135 -14.33 -6.88 3.67
C LYS A 135 -13.07 -6.55 4.48
N TYR A 136 -12.37 -5.48 4.10
CA TYR A 136 -11.09 -5.08 4.66
C TYR A 136 -11.20 -3.88 5.62
N ALA A 137 -12.41 -3.53 6.08
CA ALA A 137 -12.63 -2.42 7.01
C ALA A 137 -11.81 -2.54 8.32
N ALA A 138 -11.50 -3.77 8.76
CA ALA A 138 -10.63 -4.00 9.92
C ALA A 138 -9.18 -3.49 9.73
N PHE A 139 -8.74 -3.32 8.47
CA PHE A 139 -7.48 -2.66 8.12
C PHE A 139 -7.63 -1.13 8.03
N GLY A 140 -8.77 -0.57 8.41
CA GLY A 140 -9.03 0.87 8.31
C GLY A 140 -9.23 1.36 6.88
N ILE A 141 -9.51 0.45 5.94
CA ILE A 141 -9.79 0.78 4.54
C ILE A 141 -11.19 1.41 4.43
N VAL A 142 -11.22 2.63 3.91
CA VAL A 142 -12.42 3.39 3.58
C VAL A 142 -12.54 3.45 2.06
N PRO A 143 -13.62 2.88 1.47
CA PRO A 143 -13.82 2.90 0.03
C PRO A 143 -14.13 4.30 -0.49
N LEU A 144 -13.47 4.70 -1.59
CA LEU A 144 -13.78 5.91 -2.35
C LEU A 144 -13.94 5.57 -3.85
N PRO A 145 -15.00 4.87 -4.24
CA PRO A 145 -15.30 4.63 -5.65
C PRO A 145 -16.02 5.83 -6.24
N ILE A 146 -15.39 6.44 -7.24
CA ILE A 146 -15.98 7.50 -8.04
C ILE A 146 -16.99 6.85 -9.01
N PRO A 147 -18.23 7.37 -9.11
CA PRO A 147 -19.18 6.88 -10.11
C PRO A 147 -18.69 7.14 -11.53
N GLU A 148 -18.83 6.14 -12.40
CA GLU A 148 -18.61 6.29 -13.84
C GLU A 148 -19.66 7.21 -14.49
N LEU A 149 -19.28 7.90 -15.56
CA LEU A 149 -20.16 8.86 -16.26
C LEU A 149 -21.43 8.19 -16.82
N PHE A 150 -21.32 6.93 -17.21
CA PHE A 150 -22.40 6.14 -17.82
C PHE A 150 -22.54 4.81 -17.06
N PRO A 151 -23.27 4.79 -15.93
CA PRO A 151 -23.37 3.60 -15.10
C PRO A 151 -24.14 2.46 -15.77
N ASP A 152 -23.54 1.27 -15.82
CA ASP A 152 -24.20 0.01 -16.20
C ASP A 152 -24.68 -0.71 -14.93
N VAL A 153 -25.98 -0.62 -14.63
CA VAL A 153 -26.61 -1.36 -13.52
C VAL A 153 -27.22 -2.66 -14.07
N PRO A 154 -26.66 -3.84 -13.77
CA PRO A 154 -27.17 -5.10 -14.30
C PRO A 154 -28.55 -5.42 -13.74
N ILE A 155 -29.48 -5.80 -14.60
CA ILE A 155 -30.79 -6.33 -14.20
C ILE A 155 -30.61 -7.81 -13.85
N PRO A 156 -30.95 -8.26 -12.62
CA PRO A 156 -30.69 -9.64 -12.19
C PRO A 156 -31.39 -10.72 -13.01
N LEU A 157 -32.50 -10.37 -13.70
CA LEU A 157 -33.19 -11.29 -14.62
C LEU A 157 -32.40 -11.54 -15.91
N ASP A 158 -31.57 -10.59 -16.33
CA ASP A 158 -30.77 -10.69 -17.56
C ASP A 158 -29.36 -11.19 -17.27
N ARG A 159 -28.71 -10.64 -16.22
CA ARG A 159 -27.33 -10.96 -15.87
C ARG A 159 -27.04 -10.69 -14.40
N ILE A 160 -26.44 -11.67 -13.74
CA ILE A 160 -25.80 -11.51 -12.43
C ILE A 160 -24.29 -11.59 -12.63
N PRO A 161 -23.55 -10.47 -12.52
CA PRO A 161 -22.10 -10.50 -12.54
C PRO A 161 -21.55 -11.42 -11.43
N SER A 162 -20.52 -12.18 -11.76
CA SER A 162 -19.76 -12.97 -10.80
C SER A 162 -18.36 -12.40 -10.62
N HIS A 163 -17.83 -12.57 -9.42
CA HIS A 163 -16.44 -12.28 -9.08
C HIS A 163 -15.50 -13.21 -9.85
N GLN A 164 -14.31 -12.73 -10.19
CA GLN A 164 -13.28 -13.49 -10.92
C GLN A 164 -11.92 -13.30 -10.25
N GLY A 165 -11.32 -14.40 -9.78
CA GLY A 165 -10.03 -14.40 -9.11
C GLY A 165 -10.06 -13.74 -7.73
N THR A 166 -8.96 -13.06 -7.40
CA THR A 166 -8.80 -12.36 -6.12
C THR A 166 -9.52 -11.02 -6.12
N ASP A 167 -9.80 -10.50 -4.91
CA ASP A 167 -10.46 -9.19 -4.76
C ASP A 167 -9.68 -8.06 -5.47
N LEU A 168 -8.34 -8.07 -5.37
CA LEU A 168 -7.49 -7.11 -6.09
C LEU A 168 -7.58 -7.29 -7.61
N ALA A 169 -7.42 -8.53 -8.11
CA ALA A 169 -7.44 -8.81 -9.54
C ALA A 169 -8.78 -8.42 -10.17
N TYR A 170 -9.89 -8.72 -9.50
CA TYR A 170 -11.21 -8.35 -9.96
C TYR A 170 -11.41 -6.84 -10.00
N ILE A 171 -11.02 -6.11 -8.95
CA ILE A 171 -11.11 -4.64 -8.95
C ILE A 171 -10.27 -4.03 -10.06
N GLN A 172 -9.05 -4.51 -10.28
CA GLN A 172 -8.20 -4.03 -11.38
C GLN A 172 -8.82 -4.32 -12.75
N GLU A 173 -9.49 -5.46 -12.92
CA GLU A 173 -10.25 -5.75 -14.13
C GLU A 173 -11.42 -4.77 -14.33
N LEU A 174 -12.17 -4.48 -13.27
CA LEU A 174 -13.25 -3.50 -13.31
C LEU A 174 -12.73 -2.09 -13.63
N ALA A 175 -11.59 -1.69 -13.04
CA ALA A 175 -10.95 -0.41 -13.30
C ALA A 175 -10.58 -0.28 -14.79
N ARG A 176 -9.96 -1.32 -15.35
CA ARG A 176 -9.58 -1.36 -16.78
C ARG A 176 -10.79 -1.24 -17.72
N LYS A 177 -11.94 -1.83 -17.36
CA LYS A 177 -13.17 -1.77 -18.16
C LYS A 177 -13.73 -0.36 -18.30
N VAL A 178 -13.49 0.51 -17.31
CA VAL A 178 -14.07 1.85 -17.23
C VAL A 178 -13.02 2.96 -17.36
N GLY A 179 -11.76 2.61 -17.64
CA GLY A 179 -10.64 3.55 -17.77
C GLY A 179 -10.20 4.17 -16.45
N TYR A 180 -10.38 3.47 -15.33
CA TYR A 180 -10.03 3.92 -13.98
C TYR A 180 -8.75 3.24 -13.47
N VAL A 181 -8.24 3.75 -12.35
CA VAL A 181 -7.18 3.15 -11.54
C VAL A 181 -7.72 2.76 -10.17
N PHE A 182 -7.06 1.79 -9.55
CA PHE A 182 -7.29 1.41 -8.17
C PHE A 182 -5.98 1.41 -7.39
N TYR A 183 -5.95 2.08 -6.24
CA TYR A 183 -4.84 2.05 -5.31
C TYR A 183 -5.32 2.32 -3.89
N ILE A 184 -4.50 1.94 -2.91
CA ILE A 184 -4.71 2.26 -1.50
C ILE A 184 -3.62 3.23 -1.06
N GLU A 185 -4.03 4.33 -0.45
CA GLU A 185 -3.13 5.31 0.14
C GLU A 185 -3.44 5.53 1.64
N PRO A 186 -2.43 5.89 2.46
CA PRO A 186 -2.66 6.31 3.82
C PRO A 186 -3.59 7.52 3.89
N GLY A 187 -4.59 7.46 4.76
CA GLY A 187 -5.48 8.58 5.04
C GLY A 187 -4.83 9.65 5.92
N ALA A 188 -5.55 10.76 6.14
CA ALA A 188 -5.05 11.89 6.92
C ALA A 188 -4.78 11.55 8.40
N SER A 189 -5.46 10.52 8.92
CA SER A 189 -5.30 10.06 10.31
C SER A 189 -4.59 8.70 10.35
N PRO A 190 -3.74 8.45 11.36
CA PRO A 190 -3.18 7.12 11.57
C PRO A 190 -4.24 6.01 11.55
N LEU A 191 -3.88 4.87 10.95
CA LEU A 191 -4.73 3.68 10.83
C LEU A 191 -5.97 3.86 9.96
N THR A 192 -6.05 4.95 9.20
CA THR A 192 -7.05 5.12 8.14
C THR A 192 -6.38 5.01 6.78
N ASN A 193 -7.05 4.37 5.84
CA ASN A 193 -6.57 4.15 4.48
C ASN A 193 -7.70 4.42 3.50
N ILE A 194 -7.40 5.05 2.37
CA ILE A 194 -8.37 5.35 1.33
C ILE A 194 -8.15 4.36 0.20
N ALA A 195 -9.18 3.57 -0.12
CA ALA A 195 -9.20 2.73 -1.32
C ALA A 195 -9.85 3.51 -2.47
N TYR A 196 -9.02 4.21 -3.23
CA TYR A 196 -9.46 5.03 -4.34
C TYR A 196 -9.75 4.16 -5.57
N PHE A 197 -10.91 4.35 -6.17
CA PHE A 197 -11.28 3.77 -7.46
C PHE A 197 -11.87 4.87 -8.33
N GLY A 198 -11.14 5.34 -9.34
CA GLY A 198 -11.54 6.51 -10.10
C GLY A 198 -10.63 6.79 -11.29
N PRO A 199 -10.89 7.86 -12.05
CA PRO A 199 -9.99 8.32 -13.11
C PRO A 199 -8.59 8.58 -12.53
N GLU A 200 -7.55 8.40 -13.36
CA GLU A 200 -6.18 8.75 -12.97
C GLU A 200 -6.01 10.28 -12.95
N ILE A 201 -6.42 10.90 -11.84
CA ILE A 201 -6.28 12.32 -11.64
C ILE A 201 -5.65 12.54 -10.27
N LYS A 202 -4.40 12.99 -10.26
CA LYS A 202 -3.70 13.43 -9.05
C LYS A 202 -4.13 14.87 -8.72
N VAL A 203 -5.39 15.07 -8.33
CA VAL A 203 -5.83 16.36 -7.78
C VAL A 203 -5.59 16.34 -6.28
N GLY A 204 -4.68 17.19 -5.81
CA GLY A 204 -4.49 17.47 -4.39
C GLY A 204 -4.67 18.97 -4.12
N PRO A 205 -4.66 19.38 -2.84
CA PRO A 205 -4.44 20.79 -2.53
C PRO A 205 -3.16 21.26 -3.24
N PRO A 206 -3.12 22.49 -3.79
CA PRO A 206 -1.94 23.02 -4.43
C PRO A 206 -0.70 22.85 -3.54
N GLN A 207 0.31 22.15 -4.05
CA GLN A 207 1.60 21.99 -3.37
C GLN A 207 2.55 23.12 -3.83
N PRO A 208 3.45 23.61 -2.95
CA PRO A 208 4.52 24.50 -3.36
C PRO A 208 5.37 23.88 -4.48
N ALA A 209 5.90 24.72 -5.37
CA ALA A 209 6.84 24.26 -6.39
C ALA A 209 8.14 23.73 -5.76
N LEU A 210 8.75 22.72 -6.39
CA LEU A 210 10.09 22.27 -6.05
C LEU A 210 11.10 23.27 -6.63
N ASN A 211 11.93 23.84 -5.78
CA ASN A 211 12.84 24.94 -6.07
C ASN A 211 14.27 24.54 -5.71
N ILE A 212 15.18 24.62 -6.69
CA ILE A 212 16.62 24.44 -6.52
C ILE A 212 17.33 25.74 -6.90
N ASP A 213 18.43 26.07 -6.22
CA ASP A 213 19.25 27.27 -6.52
C ASP A 213 18.47 28.60 -6.40
N MET A 214 17.56 28.69 -5.44
CA MET A 214 16.80 29.91 -5.14
C MET A 214 17.17 30.50 -3.77
N ASP A 215 18.44 30.37 -3.36
CA ASP A 215 18.95 30.78 -2.05
C ASP A 215 18.05 30.29 -0.90
N SER A 216 17.49 31.19 -0.10
CA SER A 216 16.59 30.90 1.02
C SER A 216 15.25 30.26 0.62
N HIS A 217 14.91 30.25 -0.67
CA HIS A 217 13.71 29.63 -1.20
C HIS A 217 13.95 28.23 -1.81
N THR A 218 15.19 27.74 -1.75
CA THR A 218 15.54 26.35 -2.11
C THR A 218 14.85 25.38 -1.16
N ASN A 219 14.09 24.43 -1.69
CA ASN A 219 13.38 23.41 -0.88
C ASN A 219 13.70 21.96 -1.30
N VAL A 220 14.58 21.77 -2.28
CA VAL A 220 15.12 20.46 -2.68
C VAL A 220 16.64 20.49 -2.69
N GLU A 221 17.26 19.36 -2.34
CA GLU A 221 18.73 19.21 -2.35
C GLU A 221 19.27 18.84 -3.73
N SER A 222 18.50 18.07 -4.52
CA SER A 222 18.88 17.69 -5.88
C SER A 222 17.65 17.42 -6.75
N LEU A 223 17.81 17.60 -8.06
CA LEU A 223 16.83 17.24 -9.09
C LEU A 223 17.55 16.47 -10.19
N ASN A 224 17.09 15.25 -10.47
CA ASN A 224 17.66 14.39 -11.49
C ASN A 224 16.59 14.12 -12.56
N PHE A 225 16.91 14.43 -13.81
CA PHE A 225 16.04 14.18 -14.96
C PHE A 225 16.68 13.15 -15.88
N ASN A 226 15.90 12.16 -16.27
CA ASN A 226 16.30 11.20 -17.29
C ASN A 226 15.27 11.22 -18.42
N PHE A 227 15.76 11.20 -19.66
CA PHE A 227 14.92 11.13 -20.85
C PHE A 227 15.28 9.88 -21.64
N ASP A 228 14.30 8.99 -21.81
CA ASP A 228 14.44 7.79 -22.64
C ASP A 228 13.83 8.06 -24.03
N PRO A 229 14.64 8.31 -25.06
CA PRO A 229 14.15 8.63 -26.41
C PRO A 229 13.43 7.46 -27.07
N THR A 230 13.51 6.24 -26.53
CA THR A 230 12.94 5.03 -27.14
C THR A 230 11.51 4.72 -26.69
N LYS A 231 11.00 5.41 -25.65
CA LYS A 231 9.64 5.20 -25.11
C LYS A 231 8.56 6.04 -25.78
N GLY A 232 8.89 6.77 -26.85
CA GLY A 232 7.90 7.52 -27.62
C GLY A 232 6.88 6.57 -28.26
N VAL A 233 5.63 6.65 -27.84
CA VAL A 233 4.51 5.94 -28.49
C VAL A 233 3.87 6.90 -29.49
N LEU A 234 3.64 6.45 -30.73
CA LEU A 234 2.83 7.23 -31.67
C LEU A 234 1.44 7.42 -31.06
N PRO A 235 0.91 8.66 -30.98
CA PRO A 235 -0.43 8.88 -30.47
C PRO A 235 -1.41 8.11 -31.37
N VAL A 236 -2.26 7.31 -30.75
CA VAL A 236 -3.34 6.61 -31.45
C VAL A 236 -4.39 7.67 -31.80
N VAL A 237 -4.61 7.90 -33.09
CA VAL A 237 -5.64 8.79 -33.65
C VAL A 237 -6.92 8.01 -33.90
#